data_AF-A0A9W9S7C5-F1
#
_entry.id   AF-A0A9W9S7C5-F1
#
_cell.length_a   1.000
_cell.length_b   1.000
_cell.length_c   1.000
_cell.angle_alpha   90.00
_cell.angle_beta   90.00
_cell.angle_gamma   90.00
#
_symmetry.space_group_name_H-M   'P 1'
#
loop_
_entity.id
_entity.type
_entity.pdbx_description
1 polymer ?
#
loop_
_entity_poly.entity_id
_entity_poly.type
_entity_poly.pdbx_seq_one_letter_code
_entity_poly.pdbx_strand_id
1 'polypeptide(L)'
;MYHLLFSFVVALCLYTRCTVAALTSSEIANSLNELAQQGFAAKDLVLVINSTAGAGPIPDIYTQMDTMVAVVLTDVNFMTNTPIITGQVEQQDVYEGYSNFVQSLLQLMDAFSSSAAQLKSIDQTTKYKVPSEIRIMESAVDAFFYNIIGLFPANSPYNAQATNQKAQVDTHCFQAVWAFDLGDSKGNQTTYQARSRSLHSRWTKRSSL
;
A
#
# COMPACT_ATOMS: atom_id res chain seq x y z
N MET A 1 5.15 -21.06 20.43
CA MET A 1 4.94 -20.29 21.68
C MET A 1 5.62 -18.92 21.72
N TYR A 2 6.49 -18.55 20.76
CA TYR A 2 7.07 -17.20 20.67
C TYR A 2 6.34 -16.24 19.71
N HIS A 3 5.60 -16.74 18.72
CA HIS A 3 4.83 -15.89 17.78
C HIS A 3 3.52 -15.32 18.36
N LEU A 4 2.92 -16.00 19.34
CA LEU A 4 1.69 -15.54 20.01
C LEU A 4 1.92 -14.39 20.98
N LEU A 5 3.16 -14.23 21.48
CA LEU A 5 3.50 -13.19 22.46
C LEU A 5 3.82 -11.84 21.81
N PHE A 6 4.20 -11.82 20.52
CA PHE A 6 4.50 -10.56 19.82
C PHE A 6 3.22 -9.84 19.36
N SER A 7 2.17 -10.60 19.01
CA SER A 7 0.88 -10.05 18.61
C SER A 7 0.08 -9.43 19.76
N PHE A 8 0.39 -9.81 21.01
CA PHE A 8 -0.39 -9.38 22.19
C PHE A 8 0.05 -8.01 22.74
N VAL A 9 1.27 -7.55 22.43
CA VAL A 9 1.78 -6.24 22.88
C VAL A 9 1.19 -5.08 22.05
N VAL A 10 0.76 -5.35 20.81
CA VAL A 10 0.22 -4.33 19.89
C VAL A 10 -1.20 -3.90 20.26
N ALA A 11 -2.03 -4.78 20.82
CA ALA A 11 -3.43 -4.49 21.10
C ALA A 11 -3.70 -3.82 22.47
N LEU A 12 -2.76 -3.88 23.42
CA LEU A 12 -3.04 -3.52 24.83
C LEU A 12 -2.67 -2.08 25.22
N CYS A 13 -2.09 -1.28 24.33
CA CYS A 13 -1.70 0.11 24.65
C CYS A 13 -2.76 1.17 24.34
N LEU A 14 -3.89 0.81 23.71
CA LEU A 14 -4.83 1.80 23.15
C LEU A 14 -6.15 1.99 23.92
N TYR A 15 -6.37 1.27 25.01
CA TYR A 15 -7.56 1.48 25.85
C TYR A 15 -7.24 2.26 27.11
N THR A 16 -7.28 3.59 26.99
CA THR A 16 -7.85 4.51 28.00
C THR A 16 -7.61 5.96 27.63
N ARG A 17 -8.32 6.47 26.61
CA ARG A 17 -8.52 7.92 26.45
C ARG A 17 -9.90 8.23 25.84
N CYS A 18 -10.90 8.46 26.70
CA CYS A 18 -12.00 9.35 26.36
C CYS A 18 -11.46 10.79 26.37
N THR A 19 -10.69 11.13 25.35
CA THR A 19 -10.24 12.49 25.02
C THR A 19 -10.29 12.61 23.51
N VAL A 20 -10.67 13.80 23.02
CA VAL A 20 -10.68 14.18 21.60
C VAL A 20 -9.47 13.54 20.89
N ALA A 21 -9.73 12.57 20.01
CA ALA A 21 -8.67 11.75 19.45
C ALA A 21 -7.78 12.60 18.53
N ALA A 22 -6.52 12.77 18.93
CA ALA A 22 -5.47 13.46 18.20
C ALA A 22 -4.13 12.79 18.53
N LEU A 23 -3.43 12.30 17.50
CA LEU A 23 -2.06 11.82 17.63
C LEU A 23 -1.07 12.98 17.60
N THR A 24 0.01 12.86 18.34
CA THR A 24 1.18 13.74 18.26
C THR A 24 2.07 13.39 17.06
N SER A 25 2.91 14.33 16.61
CA SER A 25 3.86 14.09 15.51
C SER A 25 4.80 12.91 15.78
N SER A 26 5.24 12.74 17.03
CA SER A 26 6.10 11.60 17.39
C SER A 26 5.36 10.26 17.34
N GLU A 27 4.11 10.20 17.79
CA GLU A 27 3.30 8.98 17.68
C GLU A 27 3.04 8.61 16.20
N ILE A 28 2.78 9.61 15.35
CA ILE A 28 2.61 9.40 13.90
C ILE A 28 3.90 8.88 13.27
N ALA A 29 5.04 9.53 13.54
CA ALA A 29 6.34 9.10 13.01
C ALA A 29 6.72 7.69 13.46
N ASN A 30 6.44 7.34 14.72
CA ASN A 30 6.69 5.99 15.25
C ASN A 30 5.80 4.96 14.56
N SER A 31 4.49 5.21 14.46
CA SER A 31 3.58 4.28 13.77
C SER A 31 3.98 4.06 12.31
N LEU A 32 4.35 5.12 11.59
CA LEU A 32 4.83 5.02 10.21
C LEU A 32 6.09 4.15 10.10
N ASN A 33 7.04 4.29 11.02
CA ASN A 33 8.24 3.45 11.04
C ASN A 33 7.94 1.99 11.42
N GLU A 34 6.99 1.74 12.31
CA GLU A 34 6.52 0.38 12.64
C GLU A 34 5.82 -0.27 11.44
N LEU A 35 4.95 0.48 10.77
CA LEU A 35 4.31 0.06 9.52
C LEU A 35 5.33 -0.20 8.41
N ALA A 36 6.41 0.59 8.33
CA ALA A 36 7.51 0.34 7.40
C ALA A 36 8.19 -1.00 7.68
N GLN A 37 8.48 -1.31 8.95
CA GLN A 37 9.06 -2.60 9.34
C GLN A 37 8.13 -3.76 9.00
N GLN A 38 6.82 -3.60 9.24
CA GLN A 38 5.82 -4.60 8.87
C GLN A 38 5.75 -4.80 7.34
N GLY A 39 5.81 -3.73 6.56
CA GLY A 39 5.85 -3.79 5.10
C GLY A 39 7.07 -4.55 4.57
N PHE A 40 8.26 -4.31 5.16
CA PHE A 40 9.46 -5.08 4.80
C PHE A 40 9.36 -6.55 5.22
N ALA A 41 8.79 -6.85 6.39
CA ALA A 41 8.57 -8.23 6.82
C ALA A 41 7.60 -8.96 5.88
N ALA A 42 6.50 -8.31 5.47
CA ALA A 42 5.58 -8.85 4.48
C ALA A 42 6.28 -9.11 3.14
N LYS A 43 7.15 -8.19 2.70
CA LYS A 43 7.92 -8.33 1.46
C LYS A 43 8.77 -9.60 1.51
N ASP A 44 9.49 -9.80 2.61
CA ASP A 44 10.37 -10.95 2.76
C ASP A 44 9.57 -12.27 2.75
N LEU A 45 8.37 -12.30 3.35
CA LEU A 45 7.46 -13.46 3.26
C LEU A 45 7.03 -13.75 1.81
N VAL A 46 6.67 -12.71 1.04
CA VAL A 46 6.31 -12.86 -0.38
C VAL A 46 7.49 -13.42 -1.17
N LEU A 47 8.71 -12.94 -0.94
CA LEU A 47 9.90 -13.39 -1.65
C LEU A 47 10.30 -14.84 -1.31
N VAL A 48 9.96 -15.36 -0.13
CA VAL A 48 10.16 -16.78 0.22
C VAL A 48 9.39 -17.73 -0.71
N ILE A 49 8.27 -17.27 -1.28
CA ILE A 49 7.48 -18.07 -2.22
C ILE A 49 8.27 -18.37 -3.49
N ASN A 50 9.14 -17.44 -3.91
CA ASN A 50 9.96 -17.65 -5.10
C ASN A 50 11.07 -18.68 -4.88
N SER A 51 11.44 -18.95 -3.62
CA SER A 51 12.53 -19.87 -3.26
C SER A 51 12.06 -21.24 -2.76
N THR A 52 10.75 -21.43 -2.53
CA THR A 52 10.19 -22.69 -2.01
C THR A 52 9.18 -23.28 -3.00
N ALA A 53 9.38 -24.54 -3.40
CA ALA A 53 8.52 -25.24 -4.37
C ALA A 53 7.16 -25.70 -3.81
N GLY A 54 6.66 -25.07 -2.75
CA GLY A 54 5.44 -25.43 -2.01
C GLY A 54 4.49 -24.25 -1.82
N ALA A 55 3.46 -24.42 -0.98
CA ALA A 55 2.40 -23.44 -0.74
C ALA A 55 2.83 -22.13 -0.05
N GLY A 56 4.13 -21.92 0.21
CA GLY A 56 4.68 -20.71 0.82
C GLY A 56 4.09 -20.36 2.20
N PRO A 57 4.57 -19.27 2.84
CA PRO A 57 3.95 -18.74 4.06
C PRO A 57 2.71 -17.88 3.73
N ILE A 58 1.79 -18.40 2.90
CA ILE A 58 0.61 -17.64 2.43
C ILE A 58 -0.29 -17.13 3.57
N PRO A 59 -0.62 -17.94 4.59
CA PRO A 59 -1.39 -17.43 5.74
C PRO A 59 -0.69 -16.29 6.49
N ASP A 60 0.64 -16.32 6.58
CA ASP A 60 1.42 -15.29 7.26
C ASP A 60 1.43 -13.98 6.47
N ILE A 61 1.46 -14.06 5.13
CA ILE A 61 1.31 -12.88 4.25
C ILE A 61 -0.03 -12.20 4.50
N TYR A 62 -1.14 -12.95 4.50
CA TYR A 62 -2.46 -12.38 4.79
C TYR A 62 -2.52 -11.76 6.18
N THR A 63 -2.01 -12.47 7.19
CA THR A 63 -1.99 -11.97 8.58
C THR A 63 -1.20 -10.66 8.69
N GLN A 64 -0.08 -10.55 7.98
CA GLN A 64 0.75 -9.33 8.01
C GLN A 64 0.05 -8.16 7.33
N MET A 65 -0.60 -8.38 6.18
CA MET A 65 -1.39 -7.35 5.49
C MET A 65 -2.59 -6.90 6.33
N ASP A 66 -3.34 -7.83 6.91
CA ASP A 66 -4.48 -7.54 7.79
C ASP A 66 -4.04 -6.73 9.01
N THR A 67 -2.88 -7.05 9.59
CA THR A 67 -2.31 -6.31 10.72
C THR A 67 -1.96 -4.87 10.31
N MET A 68 -1.32 -4.68 9.16
CA MET A 68 -1.02 -3.33 8.64
C MET A 68 -2.31 -2.53 8.42
N VAL A 69 -3.34 -3.13 7.80
CA VAL A 69 -4.65 -2.50 7.61
C VAL A 69 -5.28 -2.10 8.94
N ALA A 70 -5.26 -2.99 9.94
CA ALA A 70 -5.83 -2.71 11.25
C ALA A 70 -5.13 -1.54 11.95
N VAL A 71 -3.81 -1.48 11.91
CA VAL A 71 -3.02 -0.37 12.47
C VAL A 71 -3.35 0.93 11.74
N VAL A 72 -3.32 0.93 10.41
CA VAL A 72 -3.62 2.10 9.57
C VAL A 72 -5.02 2.66 9.85
N LEU A 73 -6.05 1.80 9.90
CA LEU A 73 -7.42 2.24 10.19
C LEU A 73 -7.57 2.75 11.64
N THR A 74 -6.81 2.19 12.57
CA THR A 74 -6.78 2.66 13.96
C THR A 74 -6.18 4.06 14.04
N ASP A 75 -5.05 4.30 13.37
CA ASP A 75 -4.42 5.62 13.33
C ASP A 75 -5.29 6.65 12.64
N VAL A 76 -5.94 6.30 11.52
CA VAL A 76 -6.92 7.16 10.85
C VAL A 76 -7.99 7.64 11.82
N ASN A 77 -8.55 6.75 12.65
CA ASN A 77 -9.53 7.13 13.66
C ASN A 77 -8.95 8.10 14.69
N PHE A 78 -7.70 7.90 15.09
CA PHE A 78 -7.04 8.74 16.09
C PHE A 78 -6.52 10.08 15.56
N MET A 79 -6.41 10.25 14.24
CA MET A 79 -5.91 11.48 13.62
C MET A 79 -6.97 12.55 13.38
N THR A 80 -8.25 12.26 13.62
CA THR A 80 -9.38 13.15 13.26
C THR A 80 -9.21 14.60 13.74
N ASN A 81 -8.61 14.83 14.91
CA ASN A 81 -8.40 16.16 15.47
C ASN A 81 -6.92 16.54 15.61
N THR A 82 -6.02 15.83 14.90
CA THR A 82 -4.59 16.18 14.91
C THR A 82 -4.39 17.53 14.20
N PRO A 83 -3.75 18.52 14.85
CA PRO A 83 -3.52 19.83 14.23
C PRO A 83 -2.40 19.77 13.19
N ILE A 84 -2.36 20.78 12.31
CA ILE A 84 -1.24 21.02 11.37
C ILE A 84 0.07 21.12 12.16
N ILE A 85 1.11 20.45 11.66
CA ILE A 85 2.44 20.43 12.25
C ILE A 85 3.16 21.74 11.90
N THR A 86 3.33 22.61 12.89
CA THR A 86 3.97 23.92 12.68
C THR A 86 5.49 23.89 12.84
N GLY A 87 6.00 22.96 13.65
CA GLY A 87 7.43 22.86 13.93
C GLY A 87 8.19 22.15 12.81
N GLN A 88 9.37 22.66 12.46
CA GLN A 88 10.15 22.16 11.32
C GLN A 88 10.76 20.79 11.59
N VAL A 89 11.19 20.53 12.83
CA VAL A 89 11.76 19.24 13.25
C VAL A 89 10.68 18.17 13.21
N GLU A 90 9.51 18.46 13.76
CA GLU A 90 8.38 17.54 13.79
C GLU A 90 7.86 17.24 12.37
N GLN A 91 7.87 18.23 11.47
CA GLN A 91 7.55 17.99 10.06
C GLN A 91 8.57 17.03 9.43
N GLN A 92 9.86 17.21 9.70
CA GLN A 92 10.90 16.34 9.19
C GLN A 92 10.73 14.91 9.72
N ASP A 93 10.54 14.74 11.04
CA ASP A 93 10.40 13.43 11.67
C ASP A 93 9.20 12.65 11.10
N VAL A 94 8.05 13.31 10.94
CA VAL A 94 6.86 12.69 10.33
C VAL A 94 7.08 12.37 8.86
N TYR A 95 7.73 13.26 8.12
CA TYR A 95 8.03 13.01 6.71
C TYR A 95 9.02 11.86 6.52
N GLU A 96 10.04 11.74 7.36
CA GLU A 96 10.99 10.62 7.32
C GLU A 96 10.27 9.28 7.58
N GLY A 97 9.44 9.22 8.62
CA GLY A 97 8.59 8.06 8.89
C GLY A 97 7.67 7.73 7.70
N TYR A 98 7.01 8.75 7.14
CA TYR A 98 6.13 8.61 5.97
C TYR A 98 6.88 8.01 4.78
N SER A 99 8.05 8.55 4.48
CA SER A 99 8.90 8.14 3.36
C SER A 99 9.42 6.70 3.56
N ASN A 100 9.74 6.30 4.79
CA ASN A 100 10.09 4.91 5.12
C ASN A 100 8.93 3.95 4.87
N PHE A 101 7.71 4.33 5.28
CA PHE A 101 6.54 3.50 5.06
C PHE A 101 6.21 3.37 3.58
N VAL A 102 6.22 4.48 2.83
CA VAL A 102 6.11 4.48 1.36
C VAL A 102 7.13 3.52 0.75
N GLN A 103 8.40 3.64 1.11
CA GLN A 103 9.46 2.79 0.56
C GLN A 103 9.21 1.29 0.81
N SER A 104 8.66 0.95 1.98
CA SER A 104 8.27 -0.44 2.29
C SER A 104 7.12 -0.94 1.42
N LEU A 105 6.10 -0.09 1.17
CA LEU A 105 4.94 -0.43 0.34
C LEU A 105 5.35 -0.62 -1.12
N LEU A 106 6.20 0.27 -1.67
CA LEU A 106 6.73 0.14 -3.03
C LEU A 106 7.43 -1.22 -3.20
N GLN A 107 8.31 -1.58 -2.27
CA GLN A 107 9.02 -2.86 -2.33
C GLN A 107 8.10 -4.07 -2.13
N LEU A 108 7.09 -3.97 -1.26
CA LEU A 108 6.10 -5.02 -1.07
C LEU A 108 5.26 -5.24 -2.34
N MET A 109 4.81 -4.16 -2.98
CA MET A 109 4.06 -4.23 -4.24
C MET A 109 4.91 -4.81 -5.38
N ASP A 110 6.18 -4.43 -5.46
CA ASP A 110 7.13 -5.00 -6.42
C ASP A 110 7.36 -6.50 -6.17
N ALA A 111 7.43 -6.93 -4.91
CA ALA A 111 7.50 -8.33 -4.55
C ALA A 111 6.23 -9.09 -5.00
N PHE A 112 5.03 -8.56 -4.73
CA PHE A 112 3.79 -9.19 -5.21
C PHE A 112 3.73 -9.27 -6.74
N SER A 113 4.10 -8.20 -7.43
CA SER A 113 4.12 -8.15 -8.90
C SER A 113 5.06 -9.20 -9.48
N SER A 114 6.29 -9.27 -8.98
CA SER A 114 7.30 -10.24 -9.44
C SER A 114 6.97 -11.70 -9.08
N SER A 115 6.29 -11.93 -7.95
CA SER A 115 5.85 -13.25 -7.50
C SER A 115 4.48 -13.69 -8.04
N ALA A 116 3.78 -12.84 -8.81
CA ALA A 116 2.38 -13.07 -9.20
C ALA A 116 2.17 -14.41 -9.92
N ALA A 117 3.10 -14.81 -10.81
CA ALA A 117 2.98 -16.09 -11.52
C ALA A 117 3.04 -17.30 -10.57
N GLN A 118 3.96 -17.29 -9.61
CA GLN A 118 4.08 -18.36 -8.61
C GLN A 118 2.87 -18.36 -7.67
N LEU A 119 2.47 -17.19 -7.16
CA LEU A 119 1.31 -17.01 -6.30
C LEU A 119 0.01 -17.54 -6.95
N LYS A 120 -0.21 -17.24 -8.24
CA LYS A 120 -1.34 -17.78 -9.02
C LYS A 120 -1.32 -19.31 -9.14
N SER A 121 -0.13 -19.90 -9.15
CA SER A 121 0.03 -21.34 -9.36
C SER A 121 -0.18 -22.19 -8.10
N ILE A 122 -0.21 -21.58 -6.90
CA ILE A 122 -0.38 -22.28 -5.63
C ILE A 122 -1.77 -22.91 -5.54
N ASP A 123 -2.81 -22.07 -5.57
CA ASP A 123 -4.21 -22.50 -5.59
C ASP A 123 -5.14 -21.39 -6.09
N GLN A 124 -6.38 -21.77 -6.36
CA GLN A 124 -7.40 -20.86 -6.89
C GLN A 124 -7.79 -19.76 -5.88
N THR A 125 -7.68 -20.03 -4.58
CA THR A 125 -7.99 -19.05 -3.54
C THR A 125 -6.97 -17.92 -3.55
N THR A 126 -5.69 -18.27 -3.57
CA THR A 126 -4.55 -17.34 -3.58
C THR A 126 -4.56 -16.44 -4.80
N LYS A 127 -4.90 -17.00 -5.97
CA LYS A 127 -5.06 -16.25 -7.21
C LYS A 127 -5.98 -15.02 -7.08
N TYR A 128 -7.08 -15.14 -6.34
CA TYR A 128 -8.05 -14.03 -6.19
C TYR A 128 -7.90 -13.29 -4.87
N LYS A 129 -7.44 -13.95 -3.82
CA LYS A 129 -7.34 -13.36 -2.49
C LYS A 129 -6.21 -12.34 -2.43
N VAL A 130 -5.01 -12.65 -2.93
CA VAL A 130 -3.88 -11.70 -2.91
C VAL A 130 -4.23 -10.35 -3.55
N PRO A 131 -4.74 -10.27 -4.80
CA PRO A 131 -5.12 -8.98 -5.37
C PRO A 131 -6.32 -8.32 -4.67
N SER A 132 -7.15 -9.07 -3.95
CA SER A 132 -8.19 -8.50 -3.08
C SER A 132 -7.59 -7.82 -1.86
N GLU A 133 -6.65 -8.49 -1.16
CA GLU A 133 -5.98 -7.93 0.01
C GLU A 133 -5.15 -6.69 -0.35
N ILE A 134 -4.50 -6.68 -1.52
CA ILE A 134 -3.77 -5.50 -2.00
C ILE A 134 -4.71 -4.30 -2.14
N ARG A 135 -5.91 -4.48 -2.71
CA ARG A 135 -6.90 -3.39 -2.87
C ARG A 135 -7.46 -2.89 -1.52
N ILE A 136 -7.65 -3.80 -0.56
CA ILE A 136 -8.09 -3.44 0.79
C ILE A 136 -7.02 -2.58 1.46
N MET A 137 -5.76 -3.03 1.37
CA MET A 137 -4.62 -2.29 1.92
C MET A 137 -4.43 -0.93 1.25
N GLU A 138 -4.48 -0.87 -0.09
CA GLU A 138 -4.44 0.38 -0.86
C GLU A 138 -5.49 1.38 -0.35
N SER A 139 -6.74 0.93 -0.19
CA SER A 139 -7.83 1.80 0.27
C SER A 139 -7.60 2.36 1.68
N ALA A 140 -7.08 1.52 2.60
CA ALA A 140 -6.78 1.94 3.97
C ALA A 140 -5.59 2.92 4.01
N VAL A 141 -4.51 2.58 3.31
CA VAL A 141 -3.30 3.41 3.21
C VAL A 141 -3.61 4.76 2.56
N ASP A 142 -4.47 4.79 1.55
CA ASP A 142 -4.88 6.03 0.90
C ASP A 142 -5.52 7.01 1.87
N ALA A 143 -6.47 6.54 2.68
CA ALA A 143 -7.12 7.37 3.69
C ALA A 143 -6.09 7.93 4.69
N PHE A 144 -5.14 7.10 5.11
CA PHE A 144 -4.11 7.49 6.06
C PHE A 144 -3.12 8.50 5.47
N PHE A 145 -2.69 8.30 4.22
CA PHE A 145 -1.81 9.24 3.53
C PHE A 145 -2.48 10.59 3.30
N TYR A 146 -3.76 10.63 2.92
CA TYR A 146 -4.48 11.90 2.83
C TYR A 146 -4.53 12.65 4.17
N ASN A 147 -4.77 11.93 5.28
CA ASN A 147 -4.76 12.53 6.61
C ASN A 147 -3.37 13.09 6.96
N ILE A 148 -2.29 12.32 6.77
CA ILE A 148 -0.92 12.77 7.08
C ILE A 148 -0.50 13.94 6.20
N ILE A 149 -0.76 13.88 4.88
CA ILE A 149 -0.45 14.97 3.95
C ILE A 149 -1.12 16.27 4.41
N GLY A 150 -2.37 16.19 4.87
CA GLY A 150 -3.12 17.31 5.42
C GLY A 150 -2.53 17.93 6.70
N LEU A 151 -1.65 17.22 7.41
CA LEU A 151 -0.96 17.76 8.58
C LEU A 151 0.25 18.62 8.23
N PHE A 152 0.81 18.49 7.03
CA PHE A 152 1.87 19.38 6.58
C PHE A 152 1.29 20.73 6.15
N PRO A 153 1.92 21.87 6.52
CA PRO A 153 1.55 23.16 5.98
C PRO A 153 1.54 23.15 4.45
N ALA A 154 0.53 23.75 3.81
CA ALA A 154 0.37 23.70 2.35
C ALA A 154 1.54 24.30 1.55
N ASN A 155 2.32 25.20 2.18
CA ASN A 155 3.53 25.79 1.61
C ASN A 155 4.82 25.04 1.99
N SER A 156 4.72 23.94 2.75
CA SER A 156 5.85 23.10 3.12
C SER A 156 6.28 22.22 1.95
N PRO A 157 7.59 22.04 1.70
CA PRO A 157 8.06 21.07 0.70
C PRO A 157 7.59 19.65 1.00
N TYR A 158 7.40 19.30 2.27
CA TYR A 158 6.97 17.96 2.68
C TYR A 158 5.55 17.63 2.21
N ASN A 159 4.65 18.61 2.13
CA ASN A 159 3.30 18.39 1.60
C ASN A 159 3.34 17.94 0.12
N ALA A 160 4.12 18.65 -0.70
CA ALA A 160 4.28 18.34 -2.12
C ALA A 160 5.02 17.00 -2.32
N GLN A 161 6.07 16.75 -1.55
CA GLN A 161 6.83 15.50 -1.63
C GLN A 161 6.01 14.29 -1.20
N ALA A 162 5.28 14.37 -0.08
CA ALA A 162 4.42 13.31 0.39
C ALA A 162 3.30 12.99 -0.61
N THR A 163 2.71 14.01 -1.24
CA THR A 163 1.71 13.84 -2.31
C THR A 163 2.28 13.10 -3.51
N ASN A 164 3.49 13.46 -3.96
CA ASN A 164 4.16 12.77 -5.06
C ASN A 164 4.46 11.30 -4.73
N GLN A 165 4.90 11.03 -3.50
CA GLN A 165 5.17 9.68 -3.01
C GLN A 165 3.90 8.83 -2.92
N LYS A 166 2.77 9.41 -2.48
CA LYS A 166 1.47 8.71 -2.52
C LYS A 166 1.16 8.24 -3.95
N ALA A 167 1.29 9.12 -4.95
CA ALA A 167 0.99 8.76 -6.34
C ALA A 167 1.89 7.62 -6.86
N GLN A 168 3.10 7.46 -6.34
CA GLN A 168 3.95 6.31 -6.62
C GLN A 168 3.38 5.04 -6.00
N VAL A 169 2.91 5.09 -4.74
CA VAL A 169 2.26 3.95 -4.09
C VAL A 169 1.00 3.52 -4.87
N ASP A 170 0.13 4.45 -5.25
CA ASP A 170 -1.06 4.17 -6.07
C ASP A 170 -0.68 3.42 -7.37
N THR A 171 0.40 3.87 -8.02
CA THR A 171 0.91 3.24 -9.24
C THR A 171 1.41 1.82 -9.00
N HIS A 172 2.17 1.59 -7.93
CA HIS A 172 2.70 0.27 -7.58
C HIS A 172 1.59 -0.69 -7.14
N CYS A 173 0.60 -0.24 -6.38
CA CYS A 173 -0.59 -1.02 -6.02
C CYS A 173 -1.34 -1.48 -7.27
N PHE A 174 -1.60 -0.55 -8.21
CA PHE A 174 -2.21 -0.89 -9.50
C PHE A 174 -1.40 -1.94 -10.26
N GLN A 175 -0.08 -1.76 -10.37
CA GLN A 175 0.81 -2.69 -11.07
C GLN A 175 0.82 -4.08 -10.42
N ALA A 176 0.88 -4.14 -9.09
CA ALA A 176 0.87 -5.40 -8.34
C ALA A 176 -0.43 -6.17 -8.57
N VAL A 177 -1.59 -5.52 -8.50
CA VAL A 177 -2.88 -6.13 -8.81
C VAL A 177 -2.95 -6.58 -10.27
N TRP A 178 -2.51 -5.72 -11.21
CA TRP A 178 -2.52 -6.01 -12.63
C TRP A 178 -1.68 -7.25 -13.00
N ALA A 179 -0.61 -7.53 -12.26
CA ALA A 179 0.22 -8.72 -12.46
C ALA A 179 -0.55 -10.05 -12.26
N PHE A 180 -1.62 -10.04 -11.46
CA PHE A 180 -2.50 -11.19 -11.28
C PHE A 180 -3.51 -11.35 -12.43
N ASP A 181 -3.88 -10.24 -13.09
CA ASP A 181 -4.79 -10.22 -14.23
C ASP A 181 -4.10 -10.54 -15.56
N LEU A 182 -2.77 -10.33 -15.66
CA LEU A 182 -1.97 -10.81 -16.77
C LEU A 182 -2.10 -12.34 -16.85
N GLY A 183 -2.87 -12.81 -17.84
CA GLY A 183 -3.23 -14.21 -18.00
C GLY A 183 -2.03 -15.14 -18.06
N ASP A 184 -2.25 -16.41 -17.71
CA ASP A 184 -1.30 -17.53 -17.82
C ASP A 184 -0.88 -17.75 -19.27
N SER A 185 -0.10 -16.82 -19.81
CA SER A 185 0.43 -16.87 -21.17
C SER A 185 1.57 -17.89 -21.17
N LYS A 186 1.21 -19.16 -21.01
CA LYS A 186 2.04 -20.28 -21.46
C LYS A 186 2.25 -20.08 -22.96
N GLY A 187 3.39 -19.48 -23.32
CA GLY A 187 4.02 -19.63 -24.61
C GLY A 187 3.18 -19.32 -25.84
N ASN A 188 2.50 -18.17 -25.88
CA ASN A 188 2.18 -17.54 -27.16
C ASN A 188 2.54 -16.07 -27.07
N GLN A 189 3.57 -15.68 -27.83
CA GLN A 189 3.85 -14.29 -28.17
C GLN A 189 2.61 -13.70 -28.85
N THR A 190 1.69 -13.15 -28.07
CA THR A 190 0.75 -12.17 -28.62
C THR A 190 1.52 -10.88 -28.77
N THR A 191 1.97 -10.64 -29.99
CA THR A 191 2.44 -9.33 -30.45
C THR A 191 1.43 -8.29 -29.99
N TYR A 192 1.81 -7.45 -29.03
CA TYR A 192 1.03 -6.27 -28.66
C TYR A 192 1.06 -5.31 -29.85
N GLN A 193 0.13 -5.47 -30.80
CA GLN A 193 -0.21 -4.40 -31.72
C GLN A 193 -0.85 -3.30 -30.88
N ALA A 194 -0.07 -2.25 -30.61
CA ALA A 194 -0.56 -0.99 -30.09
C ALA A 194 -1.77 -0.57 -30.93
N ARG A 195 -2.96 -0.67 -30.34
CA ARG A 195 -4.20 -0.21 -30.96
C ARG A 195 -4.17 1.31 -30.93
N SER A 196 -3.44 1.90 -31.88
CA SER A 196 -3.50 3.31 -32.22
C SER A 196 -4.94 3.62 -32.65
N ARG A 197 -5.77 4.01 -31.68
CA ARG A 197 -7.06 4.65 -31.95
C ARG A 197 -6.75 6.14 -32.12
N SER A 198 -6.30 6.51 -33.31
CA SER A 198 -6.31 7.91 -33.73
C SER A 198 -7.77 8.39 -33.77
N LEU A 199 -8.10 9.34 -32.90
CA LEU A 199 -9.39 10.03 -32.84
C LEU A 199 -9.51 11.05 -33.99
N HIS A 200 -9.46 10.60 -35.25
CA HIS A 200 -9.46 11.50 -36.42
C HIS A 200 -10.30 11.01 -37.61
N SER A 201 -11.51 10.51 -37.35
CA SER A 201 -12.50 10.29 -38.42
C SER A 201 -13.93 10.64 -38.00
N ARG A 202 -14.09 11.67 -37.16
CA ARG A 202 -15.39 12.31 -36.94
C ARG A 202 -15.45 13.54 -37.82
N TRP A 203 -16.39 13.54 -38.77
CA TRP A 203 -16.74 14.58 -39.76
C TRP A 203 -16.20 14.35 -41.18
N THR A 204 -17.03 13.70 -42.01
CA THR A 204 -17.43 14.16 -43.36
C THR A 204 -18.34 13.12 -44.02
N LYS A 205 -19.64 13.17 -43.70
CA LYS A 205 -20.68 12.71 -44.64
C LYS A 205 -22.05 13.28 -44.26
N ARG A 206 -22.24 14.56 -44.60
CA ARG A 206 -23.54 15.17 -44.82
C ARG A 206 -23.30 16.36 -45.73
N SER A 207 -23.62 16.19 -47.02
CA SER A 207 -24.11 17.20 -47.98
C SER A 207 -23.76 16.76 -49.39
N SER A 208 -24.75 16.26 -50.12
CA SER A 208 -25.13 16.85 -51.41
C SER A 208 -26.44 16.23 -51.87
N LEU A 209 -27.32 17.12 -52.33
CA LEU A 209 -28.60 16.90 -52.98
C LEU A 209 -28.52 15.95 -54.17
#